data_AF-A0A644VMH5-F1
#
_entry.id   AF-A0A644VMH5-F1
#
_cell.length_a   1.000
_cell.length_b   1.000
_cell.length_c   1.000
_cell.angle_alpha   90.00
_cell.angle_beta   90.00
_cell.angle_gamma   90.00
#
_symmetry.space_group_name_H-M   'P 1'
#
loop_
_entity.id
_entity.type
_entity.pdbx_description
1 polymer ?
#
loop_
_entity_poly.entity_id
_entity_poly.type
_entity_poly.pdbx_seq_one_letter_code
_entity_poly.pdbx_strand_id
1 'polypeptide(L)'
;MTDKTDRIPHHGVTQRHLLAAAEDANTPIHAAYLKWLDHRKLGDGMTEDEFDDLCEERREMVAEIFDMPVQGPNDILLKLLSLTENGEDFIDDGYGRCAMLLKEARAIVGADA
;
A
#
# COMPACT_ATOMS: atom_id res chain seq x y z
N MET A 1 -22.68 33.79 -2.09
CA MET A 1 -21.89 32.94 -3.00
C MET A 1 -21.18 31.91 -2.17
N THR A 2 -21.49 30.66 -2.43
CA THR A 2 -21.18 29.47 -1.63
C THR A 2 -19.69 29.16 -1.58
N ASP A 3 -19.24 29.02 -0.34
CA ASP A 3 -18.31 28.03 0.20
C ASP A 3 -16.94 27.88 -0.46
N LYS A 4 -15.94 28.43 0.23
CA LYS A 4 -14.53 28.08 0.06
C LYS A 4 -14.38 26.69 0.62
N THR A 5 -14.46 25.68 -0.25
CA THR A 5 -14.13 24.31 0.11
C THR A 5 -12.74 24.33 0.74
N ASP A 6 -12.72 24.09 2.05
CA ASP A 6 -11.53 23.92 2.85
C ASP A 6 -10.59 22.99 2.09
N ARG A 7 -9.45 23.54 1.64
CA ARG A 7 -8.33 22.74 1.19
C ARG A 7 -7.84 21.99 2.41
N ILE A 8 -8.37 20.80 2.62
CA ILE A 8 -7.96 20.02 3.76
C ILE A 8 -6.52 19.53 3.49
N PRO A 9 -5.54 19.90 4.33
CA PRO A 9 -4.17 19.42 4.16
C PRO A 9 -4.13 17.99 4.70
N HIS A 10 -4.46 17.00 3.86
CA HIS A 10 -4.74 15.63 4.34
C HIS A 10 -3.67 14.58 4.02
N HIS A 11 -2.63 14.88 3.26
CA HIS A 11 -1.72 13.82 2.79
C HIS A 11 -0.73 13.35 3.88
N GLY A 12 -0.16 14.24 4.70
CA GLY A 12 0.87 13.86 5.68
C GLY A 12 0.37 13.29 7.02
N VAL A 13 -0.85 13.65 7.44
CA VAL A 13 -1.38 13.26 8.78
C VAL A 13 -2.00 11.86 8.73
N THR A 14 -2.70 11.52 7.66
CA THR A 14 -3.30 10.19 7.47
C THR A 14 -2.22 9.13 7.33
N GLN A 15 -1.15 9.45 6.58
CA GLN A 15 -0.03 8.55 6.34
C GLN A 15 0.72 8.16 7.63
N ARG A 16 1.00 9.13 8.52
CA ARG A 16 1.67 8.86 9.81
C ARG A 16 0.86 7.98 10.77
N HIS A 17 -0.44 8.17 10.86
CA HIS A 17 -1.28 7.35 11.75
C HIS A 17 -1.44 5.92 11.22
N LEU A 18 -1.54 5.75 9.90
CA LEU A 18 -1.61 4.43 9.27
C LEU A 18 -0.28 3.67 9.42
N LEU A 19 0.85 4.36 9.29
CA LEU A 19 2.18 3.81 9.57
C LEU A 19 2.34 3.41 11.04
N ALA A 20 1.93 4.26 12.00
CA ALA A 20 2.03 3.94 13.43
C ALA A 20 1.17 2.73 13.83
N ALA A 21 -0.01 2.54 13.22
CA ALA A 21 -0.84 1.36 13.43
C ALA A 21 -0.22 0.08 12.84
N ALA A 22 0.51 0.21 11.73
CA ALA A 22 1.22 -0.89 11.08
C ALA A 22 2.55 -1.24 11.77
N GLU A 23 3.25 -0.26 12.35
CA GLU A 23 4.55 -0.44 13.02
C GLU A 23 4.50 -1.39 14.22
N ASP A 24 3.34 -1.50 14.87
CA ASP A 24 3.11 -2.39 16.02
C ASP A 24 2.89 -3.87 15.59
N ALA A 25 2.64 -4.12 14.30
CA ALA A 25 2.40 -5.45 13.77
C ALA A 25 3.72 -6.12 13.37
N ASN A 26 4.24 -7.05 14.18
CA ASN A 26 5.48 -7.77 13.85
C ASN A 26 5.21 -8.94 12.86
N THR A 27 4.58 -8.64 11.72
CA THR A 27 4.17 -9.62 10.70
C THR A 27 5.14 -9.64 9.49
N PRO A 28 5.19 -10.73 8.72
CA PRO A 28 5.96 -10.77 7.46
C PRO A 28 5.55 -9.68 6.46
N ILE A 29 4.26 -9.36 6.40
CA ILE A 29 3.71 -8.30 5.52
C ILE A 29 4.25 -6.93 5.93
N HIS A 30 4.32 -6.65 7.24
CA HIS A 30 4.92 -5.41 7.73
C HIS A 30 6.39 -5.28 7.35
N ALA A 31 7.20 -6.34 7.55
CA ALA A 31 8.60 -6.32 7.16
C ALA A 31 8.80 -6.11 5.64
N ALA A 32 7.97 -6.73 4.81
CA ALA A 32 8.01 -6.55 3.35
C ALA A 32 7.56 -5.15 2.93
N TYR A 33 6.52 -4.61 3.57
CA TYR A 33 6.05 -3.25 3.33
C TYR A 33 7.12 -2.19 3.66
N LEU A 34 7.87 -2.34 4.75
CA LEU A 34 8.97 -1.41 5.08
C LEU A 34 10.05 -1.40 4.00
N LYS A 35 10.40 -2.57 3.44
CA LYS A 35 11.37 -2.65 2.32
C LYS A 35 10.86 -1.94 1.07
N TRP A 36 9.59 -2.14 0.73
CA TRP A 36 8.94 -1.48 -0.39
C TRP A 36 8.91 0.05 -0.20
N LEU A 37 8.66 0.52 1.02
CA LEU A 37 8.64 1.95 1.36
C LEU A 37 10.01 2.62 1.17
N ASP A 38 11.10 1.91 1.44
CA ASP A 38 12.45 2.41 1.20
C ASP A 38 12.81 2.44 -0.29
N HIS A 39 12.33 1.49 -1.10
CA HIS A 39 12.52 1.51 -2.56
C HIS A 39 11.83 2.70 -3.23
N ARG A 40 10.72 3.20 -2.67
CA ARG A 40 10.01 4.40 -3.18
C ARG A 40 10.90 5.64 -3.29
N LYS A 41 11.92 5.77 -2.44
CA LYS A 41 12.74 6.99 -2.33
C LYS A 41 13.82 7.12 -3.41
N LEU A 42 13.96 6.13 -4.31
CA LEU A 42 15.10 6.05 -5.22
C LEU A 42 14.89 6.75 -6.58
N GLY A 43 13.68 7.18 -6.93
CA GLY A 43 13.32 7.64 -8.29
C GLY A 43 13.85 9.00 -8.79
N ASP A 44 14.68 9.73 -8.05
CA ASP A 44 15.12 11.09 -8.46
C ASP A 44 16.43 11.06 -9.26
N GLY A 45 16.46 11.73 -10.42
CA GLY A 45 17.63 11.79 -11.30
C GLY A 45 17.91 10.54 -12.13
N MET A 46 16.97 9.59 -12.17
CA MET A 46 17.05 8.37 -12.98
C MET A 46 16.75 8.63 -14.47
N THR A 47 17.34 7.80 -15.33
CA THR A 47 16.95 7.66 -16.73
C THR A 47 15.60 6.95 -16.86
N GLU A 48 15.00 6.99 -18.05
CA GLU A 48 13.72 6.32 -18.33
C GLU A 48 13.83 4.80 -18.13
N ASP A 49 14.90 4.17 -18.63
CA ASP A 49 15.15 2.73 -18.46
C ASP A 49 15.30 2.36 -16.97
N GLU A 50 16.03 3.16 -16.18
CA GLU A 50 16.20 2.94 -14.73
C GLU A 50 14.87 3.13 -13.96
N PHE A 51 14.02 4.04 -14.43
CA PHE A 51 12.70 4.24 -13.86
C PHE A 51 11.77 3.06 -14.17
N ASP A 52 11.83 2.52 -15.39
CA ASP A 52 11.07 1.34 -15.78
C ASP A 52 11.49 0.09 -14.98
N ASP A 53 12.80 -0.13 -14.82
CA ASP A 53 13.35 -1.20 -13.97
C ASP A 53 12.86 -1.05 -12.52
N LEU A 54 12.92 0.16 -11.94
CA LEU A 54 12.40 0.44 -10.60
C LEU A 54 10.90 0.16 -10.49
N CYS A 55 10.13 0.51 -11.53
CA CYS A 55 8.70 0.21 -11.59
C CYS A 55 8.42 -1.30 -11.63
N GLU A 56 9.23 -2.08 -12.35
CA GLU A 56 9.13 -3.53 -12.39
C GLU A 56 9.46 -4.16 -11.02
N GLU A 57 10.57 -3.78 -10.40
CA GLU A 57 10.95 -4.22 -9.06
C GLU A 57 9.84 -3.92 -8.03
N ARG A 58 9.26 -2.71 -8.09
CA ARG A 58 8.15 -2.33 -7.19
C ARG A 58 6.92 -3.21 -7.42
N ARG A 59 6.60 -3.59 -8.67
CA ARG A 59 5.48 -4.50 -8.97
C ARG A 59 5.74 -5.90 -8.42
N GLU A 60 6.98 -6.40 -8.50
CA GLU A 60 7.37 -7.69 -7.93
C GLU A 60 7.22 -7.69 -6.40
N MET A 61 7.73 -6.65 -5.73
CA MET A 61 7.59 -6.51 -4.27
C MET A 61 6.13 -6.46 -3.83
N VAL A 62 5.27 -5.76 -4.59
CA VAL A 62 3.82 -5.75 -4.32
C VAL A 62 3.21 -7.14 -4.52
N ALA A 63 3.61 -7.88 -5.54
CA ALA A 63 3.15 -9.26 -5.74
C ALA A 63 3.53 -10.14 -4.54
N GLU A 64 4.78 -10.05 -4.07
CA GLU A 64 5.24 -10.78 -2.88
C GLU A 64 4.43 -10.43 -1.63
N ILE A 65 4.18 -9.14 -1.38
CA ILE A 65 3.37 -8.67 -0.25
C ILE A 65 1.96 -9.27 -0.32
N PHE A 66 1.37 -9.37 -1.52
CA PHE A 66 0.02 -9.90 -1.71
C PHE A 66 -0.08 -11.42 -1.56
N ASP A 67 0.99 -12.16 -1.87
CA ASP A 67 1.04 -13.62 -1.71
C ASP A 67 1.17 -14.05 -0.24
N MET A 68 1.56 -13.13 0.65
CA MET A 68 1.68 -13.42 2.08
C MET A 68 0.30 -13.56 2.75
N PRO A 69 0.12 -14.54 3.65
CA PRO A 69 -1.13 -14.71 4.38
C PRO A 69 -1.32 -13.58 5.40
N VAL A 70 -2.52 -13.01 5.40
CA VAL A 70 -2.95 -11.99 6.35
C VAL A 70 -3.11 -12.57 7.75
N GLN A 71 -2.49 -11.93 8.74
CA GLN A 71 -2.55 -12.33 10.16
C GLN A 71 -3.44 -11.39 10.99
N GLY A 72 -3.83 -10.23 10.45
CA GLY A 72 -4.73 -9.30 11.11
C GLY A 72 -5.16 -8.14 10.22
N PRO A 73 -6.04 -7.26 10.72
CA PRO A 73 -6.57 -6.13 9.94
C PRO A 73 -5.48 -5.14 9.47
N ASN A 74 -4.38 -5.02 10.21
CA ASN A 74 -3.27 -4.15 9.82
C ASN A 74 -2.54 -4.65 8.56
N ASP A 75 -2.47 -5.97 8.34
CA ASP A 75 -1.86 -6.53 7.13
C ASP A 75 -2.67 -6.18 5.87
N ILE A 76 -4.00 -6.11 5.98
CA ILE A 76 -4.88 -5.65 4.89
C ILE A 76 -4.57 -4.20 4.53
N LEU A 77 -4.41 -3.36 5.55
CA LEU A 77 -4.05 -1.96 5.36
C LEU A 77 -2.69 -1.84 4.67
N LEU A 78 -1.70 -2.65 5.05
CA LEU A 78 -0.37 -2.64 4.45
C LEU A 78 -0.36 -3.13 2.99
N LYS A 79 -1.14 -4.17 2.67
CA LYS A 79 -1.38 -4.59 1.29
C LYS A 79 -2.05 -3.45 0.48
N LEU A 80 -3.01 -2.73 1.06
CA LEU A 80 -3.64 -1.59 0.40
C LEU A 80 -2.64 -0.45 0.13
N LEU A 81 -1.83 -0.09 1.13
CA LEU A 81 -0.86 1.00 1.03
C LEU A 81 0.25 0.71 0.01
N SER A 82 0.73 -0.53 -0.05
CA SER A 82 1.72 -0.95 -1.07
C SER A 82 1.16 -0.93 -2.49
N LEU A 83 -0.14 -1.22 -2.67
CA LEU A 83 -0.81 -1.16 -3.97
C LEU A 83 -1.07 0.27 -4.45
N THR A 84 -1.30 1.20 -3.53
CA THR A 84 -1.80 2.56 -3.81
C THR A 84 -0.73 3.64 -3.68
N GLU A 85 0.54 3.26 -3.65
CA GLU A 85 1.64 4.18 -3.34
C GLU A 85 1.34 5.06 -2.10
N ASN A 86 0.90 4.44 -1.00
CA ASN A 86 0.38 5.11 0.20
C ASN A 86 -0.91 5.93 0.00
N GLY A 87 -1.79 5.51 -0.91
CA GLY A 87 -3.06 6.17 -1.19
C GLY A 87 -3.00 7.32 -2.20
N GLU A 88 -1.87 7.48 -2.91
CA GLU A 88 -1.67 8.55 -3.90
C GLU A 88 -1.95 8.10 -5.34
N ASP A 89 -1.59 6.87 -5.72
CA ASP A 89 -1.87 6.36 -7.07
C ASP A 89 -1.97 4.83 -7.09
N PHE A 90 -2.94 4.28 -7.83
CA PHE A 90 -3.03 2.81 -7.96
C PHE A 90 -1.95 2.33 -8.92
N ILE A 91 -1.08 1.43 -8.46
CA ILE A 91 -0.32 0.60 -9.38
C ILE A 91 -1.34 -0.18 -10.19
N ASP A 92 -1.32 0.01 -11.50
CA ASP A 92 -2.30 -0.53 -12.47
C ASP A 92 -2.74 -1.95 -12.06
N ASP A 93 -4.03 -2.13 -11.73
CA ASP A 93 -4.60 -3.35 -11.12
C ASP A 93 -4.77 -4.48 -12.16
N GLY A 94 -3.80 -4.64 -13.06
CA GLY A 94 -3.82 -5.63 -14.15
C GLY A 94 -3.90 -7.09 -13.68
N TYR A 95 -3.79 -7.34 -12.37
CA TYR A 95 -3.74 -8.68 -11.77
C TYR A 95 -4.89 -8.97 -10.78
N GLY A 96 -5.89 -8.09 -10.65
CA GLY A 96 -7.07 -8.32 -9.79
C GLY A 96 -6.75 -8.36 -8.29
N ARG A 97 -5.70 -7.65 -7.86
CA ARG A 97 -5.21 -7.63 -6.48
C ARG A 97 -6.22 -6.96 -5.55
N CYS A 98 -6.97 -5.97 -6.03
CA CYS A 98 -8.08 -5.39 -5.26
C CYS A 98 -9.13 -6.43 -4.88
N ALA A 99 -9.47 -7.35 -5.79
CA ALA A 99 -10.45 -8.40 -5.52
C ALA A 99 -9.94 -9.41 -4.48
N MET A 100 -8.65 -9.77 -4.53
CA MET A 100 -8.01 -10.61 -3.52
C MET A 100 -8.05 -9.95 -2.14
N LEU A 101 -7.67 -8.67 -2.06
CA LEU A 101 -7.67 -7.92 -0.81
C LEU A 101 -9.06 -7.81 -0.19
N LEU A 102 -10.09 -7.57 -1.01
CA LEU A 102 -11.48 -7.52 -0.56
C LEU A 102 -11.95 -8.87 0.02
N LYS A 103 -11.51 -9.99 -0.56
CA LYS A 103 -11.80 -11.33 -0.04
C LYS A 103 -11.15 -11.56 1.32
N GLU A 104 -9.88 -11.18 1.47
CA GLU A 104 -9.17 -11.30 2.75
C GLU A 104 -9.79 -10.39 3.83
N ALA A 105 -10.17 -9.16 3.47
CA ALA A 105 -10.83 -8.22 4.39
C ALA A 105 -12.19 -8.75 4.88
N ARG A 106 -12.99 -9.38 4.01
CA ARG A 106 -14.28 -10.00 4.38
C ARG A 106 -14.11 -11.13 5.39
N ALA A 107 -13.08 -11.96 5.23
CA ALA A 107 -12.78 -13.05 6.15
C ALA A 107 -12.46 -12.53 7.57
N ILE A 108 -11.80 -11.37 7.70
CA ILE A 108 -11.50 -10.75 9.00
C ILE A 108 -12.73 -10.13 9.65
N VAL A 109 -13.58 -9.46 8.88
CA VAL A 109 -14.78 -8.79 9.41
C VAL A 109 -15.90 -9.80 9.74
N GLY A 110 -15.74 -11.08 9.35
CA GLY A 110 -16.73 -12.12 9.59
C GLY A 110 -17.96 -12.00 8.68
N ALA A 111 -17.83 -11.30 7.54
CA ALA A 111 -18.95 -11.09 6.61
C ALA A 111 -19.34 -12.38 5.83
N ASP A 112 -18.54 -13.44 5.97
CA ASP A 112 -18.80 -14.77 5.41
C ASP A 112 -19.14 -15.82 6.49
N ALA A 113 -19.53 -15.40 7.70
CA ALA A 113 -19.97 -16.27 8.82
C ALA A 113 -21.49 -16.26 9.03
#